data_AF-A0A963BBV0-F1
#
_entry.id   AF-A0A963BBV0-F1
#
_cell.length_a   1.000
_cell.length_b   1.000
_cell.length_c   1.000
_cell.angle_alpha   90.00
_cell.angle_beta   90.00
_cell.angle_gamma   90.00
#
_symmetry.space_group_name_H-M   'P 1'
#
loop_
_entity.id
_entity.type
_entity.pdbx_description
1 polymer ?
#
loop_
_entity_poly.entity_id
_entity_poly.type
_entity_poly.pdbx_seq_one_letter_code
_entity_poly.pdbx_strand_id
1 'polypeptide(L)'
;MKSHKLLKKAKASARSHYVRKKEFAKLEDEVKTLRKALARLERDYAPKETPAETSGDAINADSDDLKIINGIGPVLERKLNGLGITRFAQIAAWSPEDVEKISANLDFKGRIEREEWVRQAQGLSNP
;
A
#
# COMPACT_ATOMS: atom_id res chain seq x y z
N MET A 1 36.98 17.03 53.95
CA MET A 1 36.43 17.63 52.71
C MET A 1 35.89 16.62 51.67
N LYS A 2 36.35 15.35 51.63
CA LYS A 2 35.90 14.35 50.63
C LYS A 2 34.43 13.91 50.79
N SER A 3 33.92 13.82 52.02
CA SER A 3 32.57 13.30 52.32
C SER A 3 31.43 14.21 51.84
N HIS A 4 31.63 15.54 51.84
CA HIS A 4 30.62 16.50 51.39
C HIS A 4 30.43 16.50 49.85
N LYS A 5 31.49 16.15 49.09
CA LYS A 5 31.45 16.07 47.62
C LYS A 5 30.70 14.82 47.14
N LEU A 6 30.82 13.71 47.88
CA LEU A 6 30.12 12.46 47.60
C LEU A 6 28.59 12.60 47.80
N LEU A 7 28.17 13.28 48.86
CA LEU A 7 26.75 13.51 49.14
C LEU A 7 26.06 14.38 48.07
N LYS A 8 26.77 15.35 47.49
CA LYS A 8 26.26 16.19 46.39
C LYS A 8 26.09 15.40 45.09
N LYS A 9 27.04 14.52 44.76
CA LYS A 9 26.97 13.65 43.57
C LYS A 9 25.82 12.63 43.68
N ALA A 10 25.60 12.04 44.85
CA ALA A 10 24.49 11.13 45.10
C ALA A 10 23.12 11.81 44.94
N LYS A 11 22.94 13.02 45.48
CA LYS A 11 21.69 13.80 45.34
C LYS A 11 21.42 14.25 43.90
N ALA A 12 22.46 14.64 43.15
CA ALA A 12 22.34 14.99 41.73
C ALA A 12 21.97 13.77 40.86
N SER A 13 22.54 12.60 41.17
CA SER A 13 22.21 11.34 40.50
C SER A 13 20.76 10.91 40.78
N ALA A 14 20.30 11.00 42.03
CA ALA A 14 18.91 10.70 42.38
C ALA A 14 17.90 11.65 41.72
N ARG A 15 18.20 12.96 41.64
CA ARG A 15 17.37 13.93 40.94
C ARG A 15 17.33 13.68 39.42
N SER A 16 18.47 13.32 38.82
CA SER A 16 18.55 12.97 37.40
C SER A 16 17.82 11.67 37.07
N HIS A 17 17.86 10.69 37.98
CA HIS A 17 17.10 9.44 37.86
C HIS A 17 15.58 9.67 38.00
N TYR A 18 15.17 10.54 38.93
CA TYR A 18 13.77 10.92 39.11
C TYR A 18 13.20 11.68 37.89
N VAL A 19 13.95 12.64 37.34
CA VAL A 19 13.54 13.38 36.14
C VAL A 19 13.46 12.47 34.93
N ARG A 20 14.44 11.57 34.73
CA ARG A 20 14.38 10.57 33.65
C ARG A 20 13.20 9.61 33.80
N LYS A 21 12.87 9.17 35.01
CA LYS A 21 11.72 8.30 35.25
C LYS A 21 10.39 8.99 34.95
N LYS A 22 10.26 10.28 35.29
CA LYS A 22 9.06 11.08 34.97
C LYS A 22 8.91 11.35 33.47
N GLU A 23 10.02 11.64 32.78
CA GLU A 23 10.04 11.80 31.33
C GLU A 23 9.69 10.48 30.63
N PHE A 24 10.25 9.36 31.09
CA PHE A 24 9.97 8.03 30.56
C PHE A 24 8.49 7.65 30.70
N ALA A 25 7.87 7.93 31.85
CA ALA A 25 6.43 7.69 32.02
C ALA A 25 5.57 8.52 31.05
N LYS A 26 5.97 9.77 30.77
CA LYS A 26 5.29 10.63 29.79
C LYS A 26 5.48 10.11 28.35
N LEU A 27 6.68 9.65 28.02
CA LEU A 27 7.00 9.00 26.74
C LEU A 27 6.25 7.68 26.55
N GLU A 28 6.06 6.89 27.61
CA GLU A 28 5.27 5.65 27.56
C GLU A 28 3.79 5.92 27.27
N ASP A 29 3.21 6.95 27.90
CA ASP A 29 1.84 7.39 27.60
C ASP A 29 1.73 7.90 26.15
N GLU A 30 2.71 8.66 25.66
CA GLU A 30 2.75 9.16 24.28
C GLU A 30 2.95 8.03 23.25
N VAL A 31 3.80 7.04 23.54
CA VAL A 31 3.93 5.83 22.71
C VAL A 31 2.63 5.03 22.72
N LYS A 32 1.92 4.96 23.85
CA LYS A 32 0.63 4.27 23.94
C LYS A 32 -0.45 4.98 23.13
N THR A 33 -0.50 6.31 23.15
CA THR A 33 -1.44 7.08 22.31
C THR A 33 -1.09 6.97 20.84
N LEU A 34 0.19 7.04 20.47
CA LEU A 34 0.66 6.87 19.09
C LEU A 34 0.38 5.46 18.56
N ARG A 35 0.59 4.40 19.35
CA ARG A 35 0.22 3.03 18.97
C ARG A 35 -1.28 2.88 18.73
N LYS A 36 -2.11 3.51 19.56
CA LYS A 36 -3.57 3.51 19.38
C LYS A 36 -3.98 4.29 18.13
N ALA A 37 -3.29 5.38 17.80
CA ALA A 37 -3.51 6.14 16.58
C ALA A 37 -3.05 5.36 15.33
N LEU A 38 -1.90 4.68 15.39
CA LEU A 38 -1.38 3.82 14.34
C LEU A 38 -2.36 2.68 14.03
N ALA A 39 -2.87 1.98 15.06
CA ALA A 39 -3.88 0.92 14.90
C ALA A 39 -5.24 1.44 14.36
N ARG A 40 -5.47 2.76 14.37
CA ARG A 40 -6.65 3.38 13.73
C ARG A 40 -6.35 3.69 12.28
N LEU A 41 -5.18 4.25 12.00
CA LEU A 41 -4.71 4.53 10.64
C LEU A 41 -4.51 3.25 9.81
N GLU A 42 -4.01 2.16 10.40
CA GLU A 42 -3.90 0.83 9.77
C GLU A 42 -5.27 0.19 9.48
N ARG A 43 -6.32 0.58 10.21
CA ARG A 43 -7.69 0.12 9.93
C ARG A 43 -8.30 0.88 8.75
N ASP A 44 -8.00 2.17 8.65
CA ASP A 44 -8.51 3.05 7.59
C ASP A 44 -7.67 2.92 6.30
N TYR A 45 -6.38 2.57 6.44
CA TYR A 45 -5.42 2.18 5.41
C TYR A 45 -5.10 0.70 5.55
N ALA A 46 -6.10 -0.15 5.76
CA ALA A 46 -5.92 -1.55 5.42
C ALA A 46 -5.93 -1.58 3.88
N PRO A 47 -4.80 -1.86 3.18
CA PRO A 47 -4.99 -2.43 1.87
C PRO A 47 -5.84 -3.68 2.11
N LYS A 48 -6.93 -3.84 1.36
CA LYS A 48 -7.56 -5.15 1.24
C LYS A 48 -6.52 -6.08 0.58
N GLU A 49 -5.55 -6.52 1.36
CA GLU A 49 -4.77 -7.72 1.12
C GLU A 49 -5.67 -8.86 1.57
N THR A 50 -6.52 -9.29 0.65
CA THR A 50 -6.89 -10.70 0.62
C THR A 50 -5.80 -11.43 -0.17
N PRO A 51 -5.42 -12.64 0.28
CA PRO A 51 -4.09 -13.20 0.06
C PRO A 51 -3.72 -13.37 -1.41
N ALA A 52 -2.45 -13.12 -1.73
CA ALA A 52 -1.79 -13.74 -2.88
C ALA A 52 -1.58 -15.23 -2.59
N GLU A 53 -2.68 -15.95 -2.44
CA GLU A 53 -2.77 -17.39 -2.53
C GLU A 53 -4.14 -17.69 -3.15
N THR A 54 -4.17 -18.72 -3.99
CA THR A 54 -5.32 -19.19 -4.78
C THR A 54 -5.65 -18.35 -6.01
N SER A 55 -5.07 -18.79 -7.12
CA SER A 55 -5.79 -18.99 -8.38
C SER A 55 -7.29 -19.23 -8.17
N GLY A 56 -8.14 -18.51 -8.91
CA GLY A 56 -9.53 -18.89 -9.12
C GLY A 56 -10.52 -18.32 -8.10
N ASP A 57 -10.86 -17.05 -8.23
CA ASP A 57 -12.23 -16.62 -7.93
C ASP A 57 -12.95 -16.43 -9.27
N ALA A 58 -13.39 -17.55 -9.83
CA ALA A 58 -14.31 -17.57 -10.93
C ALA A 58 -15.66 -17.02 -10.46
N ILE A 59 -15.85 -15.71 -10.56
CA ILE A 59 -17.18 -15.09 -10.56
C ILE A 59 -17.41 -14.23 -11.79
N ASN A 60 -16.89 -14.68 -12.93
CA ASN A 60 -17.46 -14.57 -14.26
C ASN A 60 -16.65 -15.57 -15.11
N ALA A 61 -17.27 -16.64 -15.59
CA ALA A 61 -16.57 -17.60 -16.45
C ALA A 61 -16.00 -16.96 -17.74
N ASP A 62 -16.40 -15.71 -18.02
CA ASP A 62 -15.99 -14.91 -19.17
C ASP A 62 -14.95 -13.80 -18.86
N SER A 63 -14.56 -13.56 -17.61
CA SER A 63 -13.60 -12.49 -17.27
C SER A 63 -12.20 -13.02 -16.97
N ASP A 64 -11.20 -12.39 -17.59
CA ASP A 64 -9.79 -12.69 -17.42
C ASP A 64 -9.21 -11.97 -16.19
N ASP A 65 -8.15 -12.55 -15.60
CA ASP A 65 -7.38 -11.90 -14.54
C ASP A 65 -6.43 -10.85 -15.17
N LEU A 66 -6.87 -9.60 -15.26
CA LEU A 66 -6.10 -8.54 -15.91
C LEU A 66 -4.80 -8.20 -15.16
N LYS A 67 -4.64 -8.61 -13.90
CA LYS A 67 -3.41 -8.39 -13.12
C LYS A 67 -2.23 -9.22 -13.63
N ILE A 68 -2.45 -10.17 -14.55
CA ILE A 68 -1.37 -10.89 -15.23
C ILE A 68 -0.53 -9.93 -16.11
N ILE A 69 -1.12 -8.83 -16.61
CA ILE A 69 -0.39 -7.81 -17.37
C ILE A 69 0.41 -6.94 -16.42
N ASN A 70 1.72 -6.81 -16.68
CA ASN A 70 2.60 -5.98 -15.85
C ASN A 70 2.13 -4.52 -15.84
N GLY A 71 2.06 -3.96 -14.64
CA GLY A 71 1.58 -2.60 -14.42
C GLY A 71 0.07 -2.48 -14.17
N ILE A 72 -0.71 -3.55 -14.35
CA ILE A 72 -2.10 -3.63 -13.91
C ILE A 72 -2.15 -4.22 -12.50
N GLY A 73 -2.40 -3.37 -11.51
CA GLY A 73 -2.66 -3.81 -10.14
C GLY A 73 -4.15 -3.97 -9.84
N PRO A 74 -4.54 -4.51 -8.66
CA PRO A 74 -5.94 -4.72 -8.28
C PRO A 74 -6.82 -3.46 -8.34
N VAL A 75 -6.23 -2.27 -8.14
CA VAL A 75 -6.95 -0.98 -8.26
C VAL A 75 -7.28 -0.69 -9.73
N LEU A 76 -6.33 -0.94 -10.63
CA LEU A 76 -6.50 -0.67 -12.07
C LEU A 76 -7.44 -1.68 -12.70
N GLU A 77 -7.31 -2.97 -12.35
CA GLU A 77 -8.24 -4.01 -12.76
C GLU A 77 -9.69 -3.64 -12.40
N ARG A 78 -9.94 -3.21 -11.15
CA ARG A 78 -11.29 -2.76 -10.76
C ARG A 78 -11.81 -1.58 -11.59
N LYS A 79 -10.93 -0.63 -11.94
CA LYS A 79 -11.30 0.49 -12.82
C LYS A 79 -11.62 0.01 -14.24
N LEU A 80 -10.79 -0.86 -14.80
CA LEU A 80 -11.00 -1.45 -16.13
C LEU A 80 -12.29 -2.26 -16.17
N ASN A 81 -12.54 -3.10 -15.17
CA ASN A 81 -13.79 -3.86 -15.04
C ASN A 81 -15.00 -2.92 -14.92
N GLY A 82 -14.88 -1.81 -14.20
CA GLY A 82 -15.91 -0.76 -14.13
C GLY A 82 -16.17 -0.05 -15.47
N LEU A 83 -15.19 -0.03 -16.37
CA LEU A 83 -15.33 0.45 -17.75
C LEU A 83 -15.82 -0.66 -18.72
N GLY A 84 -16.11 -1.86 -18.23
CA GLY A 84 -16.52 -3.01 -19.04
C GLY A 84 -15.37 -3.75 -19.73
N ILE A 85 -14.12 -3.42 -19.40
CA ILE A 85 -12.93 -4.12 -19.88
C ILE A 85 -12.62 -5.21 -18.87
N THR A 86 -12.91 -6.46 -19.25
CA THR A 86 -12.77 -7.63 -18.38
C THR A 86 -11.97 -8.76 -19.03
N ARG A 87 -11.56 -8.61 -20.29
CA ARG A 87 -10.85 -9.64 -21.06
C ARG A 87 -9.55 -9.14 -21.67
N PHE A 88 -8.54 -10.02 -21.77
CA PHE A 88 -7.28 -9.74 -22.47
C PHE A 88 -7.53 -9.40 -23.94
N ALA A 89 -8.48 -10.08 -24.60
CA ALA A 89 -8.83 -9.83 -25.99
C ALA A 89 -9.30 -8.38 -26.25
N GLN A 90 -9.98 -7.75 -25.28
CA GLN A 90 -10.40 -6.35 -25.41
C GLN A 90 -9.20 -5.40 -25.35
N ILE A 91 -8.26 -5.66 -24.43
CA ILE A 91 -7.02 -4.87 -24.29
C ILE A 91 -6.11 -5.07 -25.50
N ALA A 92 -6.01 -6.29 -26.00
CA ALA A 92 -5.23 -6.66 -27.18
C ALA A 92 -5.74 -5.98 -28.46
N ALA A 93 -7.04 -5.65 -28.50
CA ALA A 93 -7.70 -4.99 -29.62
C ALA A 93 -7.68 -3.45 -29.53
N TRP A 94 -7.10 -2.86 -28.49
CA TRP A 94 -7.03 -1.39 -28.37
C TRP A 94 -6.21 -0.76 -29.49
N SER A 95 -6.81 0.23 -30.14
CA SER A 95 -6.09 1.15 -31.01
C SER A 95 -5.28 2.16 -30.19
N PRO A 96 -4.31 2.88 -30.79
CA PRO A 96 -3.63 3.98 -30.11
C PRO A 96 -4.59 5.04 -29.53
N GLU A 97 -5.71 5.28 -30.21
CA GLU A 97 -6.75 6.20 -29.76
C GLU A 97 -7.50 5.67 -28.53
N ASP A 98 -7.78 4.37 -28.48
CA ASP A 98 -8.40 3.72 -27.32
C ASP A 98 -7.45 3.74 -26.13
N VAL A 99 -6.16 3.47 -26.37
CA VAL A 99 -5.12 3.60 -25.36
C VAL A 99 -5.12 5.00 -24.78
N GLU A 100 -5.17 6.05 -25.59
CA GLU A 100 -5.21 7.43 -25.10
C GLU A 100 -6.48 7.73 -24.28
N LYS A 101 -7.65 7.30 -24.77
CA LYS A 101 -8.94 7.48 -24.06
C LYS A 101 -8.94 6.76 -22.72
N ILE A 102 -8.52 5.50 -22.68
CA ILE A 102 -8.47 4.72 -21.44
C ILE A 102 -7.40 5.29 -20.50
N SER A 103 -6.21 5.62 -21.02
CA SER A 103 -5.13 6.28 -20.28
C SER A 103 -5.58 7.61 -19.66
N ALA A 104 -6.43 8.39 -20.33
CA ALA A 104 -7.01 9.61 -19.79
C ALA A 104 -8.05 9.39 -18.67
N ASN A 105 -8.74 8.24 -18.69
CA ASN A 105 -9.66 7.83 -17.62
C ASN A 105 -8.93 7.17 -16.44
N LEU A 106 -7.65 6.85 -16.60
CA LEU A 106 -6.78 6.34 -15.55
C LEU A 106 -5.97 7.51 -14.95
N ASP A 107 -5.65 7.43 -13.66
CA ASP A 107 -4.85 8.48 -12.97
C ASP A 107 -3.38 8.53 -13.44
N PHE A 108 -3.00 7.68 -14.40
CA PHE A 108 -1.62 7.46 -14.82
C PHE A 108 -1.49 7.51 -16.34
N LYS A 109 -1.25 8.71 -16.86
CA LYS A 109 -0.99 8.92 -18.29
C LYS A 109 0.25 8.16 -18.76
N GLY A 110 0.13 7.50 -19.92
CA GLY A 110 1.24 6.85 -20.62
C GLY A 110 1.73 5.53 -20.01
N ARG A 111 1.08 5.02 -18.96
CA ARG A 111 1.45 3.72 -18.36
C ARG A 111 1.12 2.55 -19.30
N ILE A 112 0.00 2.63 -20.01
CA ILE A 112 -0.44 1.57 -20.94
C ILE A 112 0.62 1.32 -22.03
N GLU A 113 1.22 2.40 -22.56
CA GLU A 113 2.26 2.34 -23.59
C GLU A 113 3.62 1.94 -23.02
N ARG A 114 4.03 2.57 -21.90
CA ARG A 114 5.34 2.30 -21.28
C ARG A 114 5.48 0.84 -20.82
N GLU A 115 4.40 0.28 -20.30
CA GLU A 115 4.37 -1.11 -19.84
C GLU A 115 3.87 -2.06 -20.95
N GLU A 116 3.69 -1.59 -22.19
CA GLU A 116 3.27 -2.41 -23.34
C GLU A 116 2.03 -3.29 -23.08
N TRP A 117 0.98 -2.77 -22.44
CA TRP A 117 -0.17 -3.59 -22.03
C TRP A 117 -0.85 -4.32 -23.19
N VAL A 118 -1.01 -3.64 -24.33
CA VAL A 118 -1.62 -4.21 -25.54
C VAL A 118 -0.81 -5.42 -26.02
N ARG A 119 0.52 -5.32 -26.02
CA ARG A 119 1.42 -6.39 -26.46
C ARG A 119 1.39 -7.58 -25.50
N GLN A 120 1.34 -7.34 -24.19
CA GLN A 120 1.21 -8.41 -23.20
C GLN A 120 -0.16 -9.10 -23.29
N ALA A 121 -1.23 -8.32 -23.45
CA ALA A 121 -2.58 -8.84 -23.61
C ALA A 121 -2.71 -9.75 -24.84
N GLN A 122 -2.05 -9.41 -25.96
CA GLN A 122 -2.01 -10.28 -27.15
C GLN A 122 -1.39 -11.64 -26.89
N GLY A 123 -0.38 -11.72 -25.99
CA GLY A 123 0.23 -13.00 -25.60
C GLY A 123 -0.63 -13.83 -24.65
N LEU A 124 -1.61 -13.21 -23.99
CA LEU A 124 -2.52 -13.84 -23.03
C LEU A 124 -3.91 -14.12 -23.61
N SER A 125 -4.30 -13.41 -24.67
CA SER A 125 -5.55 -13.65 -25.38
C SER A 125 -5.46 -14.96 -26.16
N ASN A 126 -5.97 -16.04 -25.57
CA ASN A 126 -6.13 -17.30 -26.28
C ASN A 126 -7.25 -17.13 -27.34
N PRO A 127 -7.06 -17.63 -28.59
CA PRO A 127 -8.08 -17.56 -29.65
C PRO A 127 -9.35 -18.36 -29.32
#